data_AF-A0A7Y2PKR3-F1
#
_entry.id   AF-A0A7Y2PKR3-F1
#
_cell.length_a   1.000
_cell.length_b   1.000
_cell.length_c   1.000
_cell.angle_alpha   90.00
_cell.angle_beta   90.00
_cell.angle_gamma   90.00
#
_symmetry.space_group_name_H-M   'P 1'
#
loop_
_entity.id
_entity.type
_entity.pdbx_description
1 polymer ?
#
loop_
_entity_poly.entity_id
_entity_poly.type
_entity_poly.pdbx_seq_one_letter_code
_entity_poly.pdbx_strand_id
1 'polypeptide(L)'
;MNTFKAYLKKEMLESWRQYKYLLLFIGIILFAILDPILLKLLPEILKSKINGDLASLIQIDMKSAVQNYIKDLNQVTLLIVLLTLMGSLSDEISSQKLIFPYSKGANLSSIVIAKILHYAVTILIFIIFGFIINYYYAVTLFSENIIAFKNVLISAALISIYYFFVIILLMFLSSIFKKGIIAALLVLMLHIISALLVNIDKIAKFIPYNLISLANSFTTENILTTIFSVLLYCIILSLLTIKNYKNNTFA
;
A
#
# COMPACT_ATOMS: atom_id res chain seq x y z
N MET A 1 19.32 0.78 25.92
CA MET A 1 18.93 1.19 24.54
C MET A 1 17.43 1.01 24.42
N ASN A 2 16.67 2.05 24.04
CA ASN A 2 15.21 1.95 23.94
C ASN A 2 14.84 0.79 23.02
N THR A 3 13.97 -0.13 23.48
CA THR A 3 13.53 -1.31 22.73
C THR A 3 13.12 -0.96 21.30
N PHE A 4 12.38 0.15 21.15
CA PHE A 4 11.97 0.69 19.86
C PHE A 4 13.14 0.87 18.87
N LYS A 5 14.21 1.58 19.28
CA LYS A 5 15.37 1.86 18.40
C LYS A 5 16.11 0.59 18.00
N ALA A 6 16.24 -0.36 18.93
CA ALA A 6 16.87 -1.65 18.68
C ALA A 6 16.10 -2.45 17.62
N TYR A 7 14.77 -2.52 17.78
CA TYR A 7 13.91 -3.26 16.86
C TYR A 7 13.75 -2.57 15.51
N LEU A 8 13.72 -1.24 15.46
CA LEU A 8 13.74 -0.50 14.20
C LEU A 8 14.99 -0.84 13.38
N LYS A 9 16.17 -0.84 14.02
CA LYS A 9 17.43 -1.25 13.37
C LYS A 9 17.39 -2.71 12.92
N LYS A 10 16.77 -3.59 13.71
CA LYS A 10 16.58 -5.01 13.36
C LYS A 10 15.71 -5.15 12.11
N GLU A 11 14.58 -4.45 12.01
CA GLU A 11 13.70 -4.51 10.83
C GLU A 11 14.38 -3.93 9.58
N MET A 12 15.18 -2.88 9.73
CA MET A 12 15.97 -2.33 8.62
C MET A 12 17.01 -3.35 8.11
N LEU A 13 17.74 -3.99 9.02
CA LEU A 13 18.74 -5.01 8.67
C LEU A 13 18.10 -6.26 8.05
N GLU A 14 16.95 -6.69 8.58
CA GLU A 14 16.20 -7.82 8.03
C GLU A 14 15.70 -7.50 6.61
N SER A 15 15.14 -6.30 6.42
CA SER A 15 14.64 -5.84 5.12
C SER A 15 15.75 -5.75 4.07
N TRP A 16 16.96 -5.37 4.49
CA TRP A 16 18.14 -5.36 3.61
C TRP A 16 18.61 -6.77 3.26
N ARG A 17 18.82 -7.62 4.26
CA ARG A 17 19.35 -8.99 4.06
C ARG A 17 18.41 -9.92 3.31
N GLN A 18 17.10 -9.67 3.43
CA GLN A 18 16.06 -10.45 2.76
C GLN A 18 15.56 -9.77 1.46
N TYR A 19 16.27 -8.74 0.96
CA TYR A 19 15.93 -8.02 -0.27
C TYR A 19 14.51 -7.44 -0.32
N LYS A 20 13.86 -7.23 0.84
CA LYS A 20 12.48 -6.70 0.92
C LYS A 20 12.39 -5.29 0.31
N TYR A 21 13.40 -4.45 0.53
CA TYR A 21 13.46 -3.12 -0.10
C TYR A 21 13.49 -3.22 -1.61
N LEU A 22 14.26 -4.15 -2.15
CA LEU A 22 14.42 -4.33 -3.59
C LEU A 22 13.11 -4.82 -4.23
N LEU A 23 12.44 -5.80 -3.60
CA LEU A 23 11.12 -6.28 -4.02
C LEU A 23 10.08 -5.15 -4.04
N LEU A 24 9.97 -4.39 -2.94
CA LEU A 24 9.03 -3.28 -2.82
C LEU A 24 9.34 -2.15 -3.81
N PHE A 25 10.62 -1.80 -3.96
CA PHE A 25 11.07 -0.73 -4.85
C PHE A 25 10.80 -1.08 -6.31
N ILE A 26 11.24 -2.26 -6.77
CA ILE A 26 11.04 -2.70 -8.15
C ILE A 26 9.54 -2.77 -8.46
N GLY A 27 8.75 -3.33 -7.54
CA GLY A 27 7.30 -3.43 -7.71
C GLY A 27 6.59 -2.11 -8.01
N ILE A 28 7.01 -1.03 -7.37
CA ILE A 28 6.40 0.29 -7.50
C ILE A 28 6.98 1.04 -8.70
N ILE A 29 8.31 1.07 -8.80
CA ILE A 29 9.02 1.92 -9.77
C ILE A 29 8.95 1.38 -11.18
N LEU A 30 8.97 0.05 -11.35
CA LEU A 30 8.85 -0.58 -12.66
C LEU A 30 7.52 -0.21 -13.31
N PHE A 31 6.40 -0.28 -12.57
CA PHE A 31 5.09 0.10 -13.09
C PHE A 31 4.94 1.62 -13.26
N ALA A 32 5.58 2.43 -12.41
CA ALA A 32 5.61 3.88 -12.60
C ALA A 32 6.18 4.31 -13.97
N ILE A 33 7.14 3.55 -14.50
CA ILE A 33 7.74 3.76 -15.82
C ILE A 33 6.94 3.07 -16.92
N LEU A 34 6.59 1.79 -16.72
CA LEU A 34 5.94 0.99 -17.75
C LEU A 34 4.53 1.46 -18.08
N ASP A 35 3.73 1.88 -17.09
CA ASP A 35 2.31 2.17 -17.31
C ASP A 35 2.10 3.30 -18.34
N PRO A 36 2.75 4.48 -18.25
CA PRO A 36 2.61 5.52 -19.26
C PRO A 36 3.09 5.09 -20.65
N ILE A 37 4.17 4.29 -20.72
CA ILE A 37 4.74 3.82 -21.98
C ILE A 37 3.79 2.84 -22.67
N LEU A 38 3.31 1.84 -21.93
CA LEU A 38 2.36 0.85 -22.44
C LEU A 38 1.06 1.53 -22.86
N LEU A 39 0.60 2.51 -22.07
CA LEU A 39 -0.60 3.24 -22.39
C LEU A 39 -0.44 4.09 -23.66
N LYS A 40 0.75 4.66 -23.92
CA LYS A 40 1.03 5.37 -25.17
C LYS A 40 1.04 4.43 -26.39
N LEU A 41 1.56 3.21 -26.22
CA LEU A 41 1.65 2.20 -27.27
C LEU A 41 0.32 1.49 -27.53
N LEU A 42 -0.61 1.50 -26.58
CA LEU A 42 -1.87 0.77 -26.65
C LEU A 42 -2.68 1.07 -27.93
N PRO A 43 -2.91 2.34 -28.33
CA PRO A 43 -3.64 2.63 -29.56
C PRO A 43 -2.95 2.07 -30.81
N GLU A 44 -1.61 2.11 -30.88
CA GLU A 44 -0.84 1.57 -32.02
C GLU A 44 -0.96 0.05 -32.12
N ILE A 45 -0.90 -0.65 -30.98
CA ILE A 45 -1.09 -2.10 -30.92
C ILE A 45 -2.51 -2.45 -31.41
N LEU A 46 -3.52 -1.66 -31.03
CA LEU A 46 -4.92 -1.90 -31.38
C LEU A 46 -5.26 -1.55 -32.83
N LYS A 47 -4.59 -0.56 -33.44
CA LYS A 47 -4.73 -0.24 -34.88
C LYS A 47 -4.50 -1.46 -35.79
N SER A 48 -3.61 -2.35 -35.38
CA SER A 48 -3.30 -3.58 -36.14
C SER A 48 -4.34 -4.69 -36.00
N LYS A 49 -5.28 -4.58 -35.04
CA LYS A 49 -6.22 -5.65 -34.66
C LYS A 49 -7.69 -5.28 -34.79
N ILE A 50 -8.02 -3.99 -34.81
CA ILE A 50 -9.40 -3.50 -34.90
C ILE A 50 -9.60 -2.85 -36.27
N ASN A 51 -10.50 -3.42 -37.08
CA ASN A 51 -10.92 -2.81 -38.33
C ASN A 51 -11.83 -1.62 -38.04
N GLY A 52 -11.35 -0.40 -38.28
CA GLY A 52 -12.13 0.84 -38.20
C GLY A 52 -11.47 1.96 -37.37
N ASP A 53 -12.05 3.15 -37.44
CA ASP A 53 -11.58 4.39 -36.79
C ASP A 53 -11.72 4.38 -35.25
N LEU A 54 -12.07 3.24 -34.64
CA LEU A 54 -12.19 3.09 -33.18
C LEU A 54 -10.88 3.39 -32.44
N ALA A 55 -9.73 3.18 -33.09
CA ALA A 55 -8.43 3.50 -32.49
C ALA A 55 -8.17 5.02 -32.37
N SER A 56 -8.83 5.87 -33.17
CA SER A 56 -8.73 7.33 -33.05
C SER A 56 -9.65 7.90 -31.96
N LEU A 57 -10.66 7.14 -31.53
CA LEU A 57 -11.55 7.49 -30.42
C LEU A 57 -10.92 7.27 -29.03
N ILE A 58 -9.85 6.46 -28.93
CA ILE A 58 -9.10 6.25 -27.69
C ILE A 58 -8.08 7.40 -27.55
N GLN A 59 -8.57 8.60 -27.26
CA GLN A 59 -7.71 9.72 -26.86
C GLN A 59 -7.27 9.52 -25.42
N ILE A 60 -6.00 9.15 -25.26
CA ILE A 60 -5.36 8.98 -23.97
C ILE A 60 -4.65 10.28 -23.65
N ASP A 61 -5.12 10.93 -22.59
CA ASP A 61 -4.55 12.15 -22.06
C ASP A 61 -3.65 11.89 -20.84
N MET A 62 -2.94 12.92 -20.39
CA MET A 62 -2.04 12.81 -19.24
C MET A 62 -2.81 12.38 -17.98
N LYS A 63 -4.03 12.91 -17.81
CA LYS A 63 -4.89 12.57 -16.68
C LYS A 63 -5.20 11.07 -16.64
N SER A 64 -5.63 10.49 -17.76
CA SER A 64 -5.91 9.06 -17.86
C SER A 64 -4.67 8.22 -17.61
N ALA A 65 -3.49 8.68 -18.02
CA ALA A 65 -2.22 8.00 -17.73
C ALA A 65 -1.94 7.88 -16.23
N VAL A 66 -2.11 8.98 -15.48
CA VAL A 66 -1.93 8.97 -14.02
C VAL A 66 -3.03 8.15 -13.33
N GLN A 67 -4.27 8.19 -13.82
CA GLN A 67 -5.37 7.38 -13.28
C GLN A 67 -5.15 5.88 -13.48
N ASN A 68 -4.66 5.48 -14.65
CA ASN A 68 -4.31 4.08 -14.90
C ASN A 68 -3.17 3.63 -13.99
N TYR A 69 -2.11 4.44 -13.87
CA TYR A 69 -1.05 4.15 -12.91
C TYR A 69 -1.57 4.01 -11.47
N ILE A 70 -2.49 4.85 -11.00
CA ILE A 70 -3.08 4.70 -9.64
C ILE A 70 -3.77 3.34 -9.47
N LYS A 71 -4.52 2.89 -10.47
CA LYS A 71 -5.22 1.59 -10.44
C LYS A 71 -4.23 0.43 -10.44
N ASP A 72 -3.27 0.46 -11.36
CA ASP A 72 -2.29 -0.61 -11.56
C ASP A 72 -1.33 -0.69 -10.38
N LEU A 73 -0.85 0.47 -9.91
CA LEU A 73 -0.08 0.59 -8.67
C LEU A 73 -0.82 -0.03 -7.48
N ASN A 74 -2.13 0.25 -7.33
CA ASN A 74 -2.90 -0.31 -6.23
C ASN A 74 -2.98 -1.85 -6.28
N GLN A 75 -3.10 -2.44 -7.48
CA GLN A 75 -3.15 -3.90 -7.62
C GLN A 75 -1.78 -4.55 -7.37
N VAL A 76 -0.76 -4.04 -8.04
CA VAL A 76 0.60 -4.59 -8.00
C VAL A 76 1.22 -4.39 -6.61
N THR A 77 1.16 -3.17 -6.07
CA THR A 77 1.76 -2.85 -4.77
C THR A 77 1.08 -3.64 -3.66
N LEU A 78 -0.24 -3.86 -3.73
CA LEU A 78 -0.94 -4.69 -2.76
C LEU A 78 -0.36 -6.11 -2.72
N LEU A 79 -0.25 -6.76 -3.89
CA LEU A 79 0.30 -8.11 -3.96
C LEU A 79 1.73 -8.18 -3.45
N ILE A 80 2.58 -7.25 -3.88
CA ILE A 80 4.00 -7.23 -3.50
C ILE A 80 4.17 -6.98 -2.00
N VAL A 81 3.41 -6.04 -1.43
CA VAL A 81 3.42 -5.76 0.02
C VAL A 81 2.97 -6.99 0.80
N LEU A 82 1.88 -7.63 0.40
CA LEU A 82 1.35 -8.81 1.10
C LEU A 82 2.33 -9.98 1.03
N LEU A 83 2.85 -10.32 -0.14
CA LEU A 83 3.80 -11.42 -0.31
C LEU A 83 5.11 -11.17 0.45
N THR A 84 5.60 -9.94 0.46
CA THR A 84 6.86 -9.57 1.14
C THR A 84 6.70 -9.57 2.67
N LEU A 85 5.52 -9.20 3.17
CA LEU A 85 5.29 -8.96 4.60
C LEU A 85 4.45 -10.04 5.30
N MET A 86 3.86 -11.00 4.58
CA MET A 86 2.97 -12.00 5.17
C MET A 86 3.58 -12.78 6.34
N GLY A 87 4.88 -13.11 6.27
CA GLY A 87 5.59 -13.84 7.34
C GLY A 87 6.11 -12.95 8.48
N SER A 88 6.08 -11.62 8.30
CA SER A 88 6.84 -10.69 9.15
C SER A 88 6.49 -10.73 10.64
N LEU A 89 5.24 -11.05 10.97
CA LEU A 89 4.77 -11.19 12.35
C LEU A 89 4.41 -12.65 12.69
N SER A 90 3.77 -13.37 11.75
CA SER A 90 3.36 -14.76 11.98
C SER A 90 4.55 -15.67 12.27
N ASP A 91 5.68 -15.44 11.60
CA ASP A 91 6.88 -16.26 11.76
C ASP A 91 7.57 -15.98 13.09
N GLU A 92 7.48 -14.76 13.61
CA GLU A 92 8.00 -14.41 14.93
C GLU A 92 7.20 -15.07 16.05
N ILE A 93 5.88 -15.16 15.89
CA ILE A 93 4.98 -15.86 16.83
C ILE A 93 5.23 -17.37 16.76
N SER A 94 5.21 -17.95 15.56
CA SER A 94 5.32 -19.40 15.39
C SER A 94 6.68 -19.95 15.81
N SER A 95 7.77 -19.19 15.61
CA SER A 95 9.12 -19.56 16.03
C SER A 95 9.50 -19.06 17.43
N GLN A 96 8.56 -18.49 18.18
CA GLN A 96 8.76 -18.02 19.56
C GLN A 96 9.96 -17.08 19.75
N LYS A 97 10.34 -16.32 18.70
CA LYS A 97 11.55 -15.47 18.67
C LYS A 97 11.57 -14.38 19.75
N LEU A 98 10.42 -14.07 20.34
CA LEU A 98 10.26 -13.00 21.30
C LEU A 98 10.26 -13.40 22.78
N ILE A 99 10.28 -14.69 23.10
CA ILE A 99 10.31 -15.13 24.51
C ILE A 99 11.53 -14.56 25.23
N PHE A 100 12.71 -14.66 24.62
CA PHE A 100 13.95 -14.18 25.22
C PHE A 100 14.07 -12.65 25.30
N PRO A 101 13.74 -11.86 24.26
CA PRO A 101 13.68 -10.41 24.38
C PRO A 101 12.71 -9.94 25.48
N TYR A 102 11.52 -10.55 25.56
CA TYR A 102 10.53 -10.16 26.56
C TYR A 102 10.96 -10.50 27.98
N SER A 103 11.56 -11.68 28.20
CA SER A 103 12.10 -12.05 29.53
C SER A 103 13.23 -11.13 29.98
N LYS A 104 13.93 -10.48 29.04
CA LYS A 104 14.93 -9.43 29.33
C LYS A 104 14.34 -8.01 29.46
N GLY A 105 13.02 -7.87 29.56
CA GLY A 105 12.34 -6.60 29.79
C GLY A 105 12.07 -5.78 28.52
N ALA A 106 12.14 -6.37 27.33
CA ALA A 106 11.77 -5.67 26.10
C ALA A 106 10.26 -5.40 26.05
N ASN A 107 9.88 -4.16 25.74
CA ASN A 107 8.48 -3.80 25.58
C ASN A 107 7.91 -4.28 24.24
N LEU A 108 6.95 -5.21 24.26
CA LEU A 108 6.26 -5.75 23.07
C LEU A 108 5.60 -4.66 22.20
N SER A 109 4.98 -3.66 22.83
CA SER A 109 4.34 -2.57 22.07
C SER A 109 5.36 -1.82 21.21
N SER A 110 6.55 -1.57 21.76
CA SER A 110 7.64 -0.93 21.02
C SER A 110 8.16 -1.79 19.87
N ILE A 111 8.11 -3.12 20.00
CA ILE A 111 8.50 -4.06 18.94
C ILE A 111 7.52 -3.97 17.76
N VAL A 112 6.22 -4.08 18.04
CA VAL A 112 5.16 -4.03 17.03
C VAL A 112 5.12 -2.67 16.34
N ILE A 113 5.20 -1.57 17.11
CA ILE A 113 5.18 -0.21 16.56
C ILE A 113 6.42 0.06 15.71
N ALA A 114 7.61 -0.40 16.11
CA ALA A 114 8.83 -0.27 15.30
C ALA A 114 8.68 -0.95 13.94
N LYS A 115 8.07 -2.15 13.91
CA LYS A 115 7.81 -2.91 12.68
C LYS A 115 6.81 -2.21 11.76
N ILE A 116 5.68 -1.77 12.31
CA ILE A 116 4.66 -1.04 11.56
C ILE A 116 5.26 0.24 10.96
N LEU A 117 5.94 1.06 11.78
CA LEU A 117 6.54 2.31 11.31
C LEU A 117 7.61 2.09 10.25
N HIS A 118 8.45 1.06 10.41
CA HIS A 118 9.49 0.72 9.44
C HIS A 118 8.91 0.49 8.04
N TYR A 119 7.95 -0.41 7.91
CA TYR A 119 7.35 -0.73 6.61
C TYR A 119 6.47 0.42 6.09
N ALA A 120 5.76 1.14 6.97
CA ALA A 120 4.96 2.30 6.60
C ALA A 120 5.80 3.40 5.94
N VAL A 121 6.91 3.78 6.57
CA VAL A 121 7.82 4.81 6.05
C VAL A 121 8.48 4.34 4.75
N THR A 122 8.89 3.07 4.69
CA THR A 122 9.50 2.48 3.49
C THR A 122 8.55 2.58 2.28
N ILE A 123 7.30 2.14 2.45
CA ILE A 123 6.30 2.14 1.38
C ILE A 123 5.90 3.56 1.00
N LEU A 124 5.74 4.47 1.97
CA LEU A 124 5.47 5.89 1.71
C LEU A 124 6.54 6.53 0.81
N ILE A 125 7.83 6.30 1.12
CA ILE A 125 8.93 6.85 0.33
C ILE A 125 8.85 6.31 -1.10
N PHE A 126 8.71 5.00 -1.27
CA PHE A 126 8.68 4.39 -2.61
C PHE A 126 7.46 4.82 -3.42
N ILE A 127 6.28 4.93 -2.82
CA ILE A 127 5.08 5.44 -3.49
C ILE A 127 5.31 6.87 -3.98
N ILE A 128 5.81 7.77 -3.12
CA ILE A 128 6.10 9.15 -3.52
C ILE A 128 7.10 9.20 -4.68
N PHE A 129 8.18 8.42 -4.62
CA PHE A 129 9.14 8.33 -5.72
C PHE A 129 8.50 7.80 -7.00
N GLY A 130 7.67 6.76 -6.92
CA GLY A 130 6.93 6.22 -8.06
C GLY A 130 6.01 7.26 -8.70
N PHE A 131 5.27 8.03 -7.90
CA PHE A 131 4.43 9.12 -8.42
C PHE A 131 5.23 10.23 -9.10
N ILE A 132 6.40 10.59 -8.57
CA ILE A 132 7.27 11.59 -9.21
C ILE A 132 7.76 11.09 -10.59
N ILE A 133 8.20 9.83 -10.67
CA ILE A 133 8.64 9.21 -11.92
C ILE A 133 7.49 9.11 -12.91
N ASN A 134 6.34 8.60 -12.47
CA ASN A 134 5.16 8.47 -13.31
C ASN A 134 4.70 9.84 -13.86
N TYR A 135 4.70 10.87 -13.02
CA TYR A 135 4.37 12.24 -13.44
C TYR A 135 5.32 12.74 -14.53
N TYR A 136 6.64 12.53 -14.33
CA TYR A 136 7.64 12.89 -15.33
C TYR A 136 7.35 12.23 -16.68
N TYR A 137 7.15 10.90 -16.70
CA TYR A 137 6.83 10.19 -17.93
C TYR A 137 5.48 10.62 -18.54
N ALA A 138 4.45 10.81 -17.72
CA ALA A 138 3.13 11.23 -18.18
C ALA A 138 3.16 12.60 -18.87
N VAL A 139 3.85 13.59 -18.30
CA VAL A 139 4.01 14.93 -18.91
C VAL A 139 4.81 14.86 -20.22
N THR A 140 5.83 14.00 -20.29
CA THR A 140 6.66 13.89 -21.50
C THR A 140 5.95 13.18 -22.66
N LEU A 141 5.06 12.22 -22.37
CA LEU A 141 4.41 11.39 -23.39
C LEU A 141 3.05 11.92 -23.83
N PHE A 142 2.36 12.68 -22.98
CA PHE A 142 1.01 13.18 -23.20
C PHE A 142 0.94 14.70 -22.99
N SER A 143 0.50 15.44 -24.01
CA SER A 143 0.43 16.90 -24.03
C SER A 143 -0.95 17.47 -23.65
N GLU A 144 -1.95 16.62 -23.44
CA GLU A 144 -3.34 17.02 -23.20
C GLU A 144 -3.77 16.78 -21.74
N ASN A 145 -4.70 17.62 -21.24
CA ASN A 145 -5.26 17.60 -19.89
C ASN A 145 -4.22 17.46 -18.76
N ILE A 146 -3.25 18.39 -18.77
CA ILE A 146 -2.16 18.40 -17.80
C ILE A 146 -2.70 18.65 -16.39
N ILE A 147 -2.46 17.69 -15.49
CA ILE A 147 -2.79 17.83 -14.07
C ILE A 147 -1.66 18.55 -13.36
N ALA A 148 -2.02 19.47 -12.47
CA ALA A 148 -1.06 20.10 -11.57
C ALA A 148 -0.33 19.06 -10.69
N PHE A 149 0.99 19.16 -10.59
CA PHE A 149 1.83 18.28 -9.76
C PHE A 149 1.33 18.16 -8.31
N LYS A 150 0.76 19.23 -7.75
CA LYS A 150 0.14 19.25 -6.43
C LYS A 150 -0.93 18.18 -6.26
N ASN A 151 -1.82 18.00 -7.25
CA ASN A 151 -2.91 17.03 -7.16
C ASN A 151 -2.38 15.59 -7.18
N VAL A 152 -1.33 15.34 -7.97
CA VAL A 152 -0.65 14.05 -8.04
C VAL A 152 0.04 13.73 -6.71
N LEU A 153 0.65 14.72 -6.06
CA LEU A 153 1.26 14.54 -4.75
C LEU A 153 0.21 14.28 -3.64
N ILE A 154 -0.96 14.92 -3.73
CA ILE A 154 -2.10 14.62 -2.84
C ILE A 154 -2.56 13.17 -3.05
N SER A 155 -2.71 12.71 -4.29
CA SER A 155 -3.04 11.31 -4.60
C SER A 155 -2.00 10.33 -4.05
N ALA A 156 -0.71 10.64 -4.18
CA ALA A 156 0.37 9.85 -3.60
C ALA A 156 0.27 9.74 -2.06
N ALA A 157 -0.06 10.84 -1.39
CA ALA A 157 -0.27 10.86 0.05
C ALA A 157 -1.49 10.04 0.49
N LEU A 158 -2.62 10.15 -0.22
CA LEU A 158 -3.83 9.37 0.07
C LEU A 158 -3.57 7.86 -0.07
N ILE A 159 -2.88 7.45 -1.13
CA ILE A 159 -2.51 6.04 -1.35
C ILE A 159 -1.52 5.59 -0.28
N SER A 160 -0.56 6.43 0.13
CA SER A 160 0.36 6.10 1.23
C SER A 160 -0.38 5.86 2.56
N ILE A 161 -1.39 6.67 2.87
CA ILE A 161 -2.25 6.48 4.07
C ILE A 161 -3.04 5.16 3.94
N TYR A 162 -3.53 4.84 2.75
CA TYR A 162 -4.21 3.56 2.51
C TYR A 162 -3.28 2.37 2.76
N TYR A 163 -2.05 2.41 2.25
CA TYR A 163 -1.07 1.35 2.47
C TYR A 163 -0.63 1.24 3.93
N PHE A 164 -0.59 2.35 4.67
CA PHE A 164 -0.40 2.31 6.11
C PHE A 164 -1.48 1.47 6.81
N PHE A 165 -2.75 1.65 6.44
CA PHE A 165 -3.85 0.82 6.91
C PHE A 165 -3.70 -0.66 6.52
N VAL A 166 -3.32 -0.94 5.27
CA VAL A 166 -3.11 -2.32 4.78
C VAL A 166 -2.03 -3.04 5.59
N ILE A 167 -0.91 -2.38 5.89
CA ILE A 167 0.17 -2.97 6.72
C ILE A 167 -0.33 -3.28 8.12
N ILE A 168 -1.08 -2.36 8.75
CA ILE A 168 -1.63 -2.58 10.09
C ILE A 168 -2.64 -3.74 10.08
N LEU A 169 -3.51 -3.79 9.08
CA LEU A 169 -4.48 -4.88 8.92
C LEU A 169 -3.78 -6.23 8.72
N LEU A 170 -2.72 -6.28 7.91
CA LEU A 170 -1.91 -7.47 7.72
C LEU A 170 -1.25 -7.92 9.03
N MET A 171 -0.67 -7.01 9.79
CA MET A 171 -0.04 -7.31 11.08
C MET A 171 -1.08 -7.81 12.09
N PHE A 172 -2.26 -7.19 12.14
CA PHE A 172 -3.36 -7.65 12.97
C PHE A 172 -3.78 -9.07 12.64
N LEU A 173 -4.05 -9.36 11.37
CA LEU A 173 -4.44 -10.71 10.94
C LEU A 173 -3.31 -11.72 11.16
N SER A 174 -2.06 -11.34 10.92
CA SER A 174 -0.88 -12.18 11.20
C SER A 174 -0.68 -12.44 12.69
N SER A 175 -1.18 -11.56 13.57
CA SER A 175 -1.18 -11.78 15.01
C SER A 175 -2.19 -12.84 15.44
N ILE A 176 -3.31 -12.96 14.72
CA ILE A 176 -4.37 -13.95 14.97
C ILE A 176 -3.99 -15.30 14.36
N PHE A 177 -3.54 -15.29 13.11
CA PHE A 177 -3.23 -16.50 12.36
C PHE A 177 -1.73 -16.79 12.41
N LYS A 178 -1.36 -17.94 12.98
CA LYS A 178 0.05 -18.40 13.05
C LYS A 178 0.68 -18.70 11.66
N LYS A 179 -0.08 -18.60 10.57
CA LYS A 179 0.36 -18.79 9.19
C LYS A 179 0.17 -17.49 8.39
N GLY A 180 1.28 -16.88 7.96
CA GLY A 180 1.27 -15.59 7.25
C GLY A 180 0.43 -15.56 5.98
N ILE A 181 0.46 -16.65 5.19
CA ILE A 181 -0.30 -16.73 3.93
C ILE A 181 -1.81 -16.57 4.14
N ILE A 182 -2.35 -17.08 5.26
CA ILE A 182 -3.78 -16.95 5.58
C ILE A 182 -4.12 -15.48 5.88
N ALA A 183 -3.25 -14.79 6.63
CA ALA A 183 -3.43 -13.37 6.91
C ALA A 183 -3.41 -12.54 5.62
N ALA A 184 -2.46 -12.81 4.70
CA ALA A 184 -2.37 -12.11 3.43
C ALA A 184 -3.62 -12.32 2.53
N LEU A 185 -4.12 -13.55 2.42
CA LEU A 185 -5.33 -13.85 1.65
C LEU A 185 -6.57 -13.14 2.22
N LEU A 186 -6.69 -13.07 3.55
CA LEU A 186 -7.78 -12.34 4.21
C LEU A 186 -7.68 -10.83 3.97
N VAL A 187 -6.47 -10.25 3.96
CA VAL A 187 -6.29 -8.84 3.58
C VAL A 187 -6.73 -8.61 2.14
N LEU A 188 -6.35 -9.50 1.21
CA LEU A 188 -6.81 -9.43 -0.19
C LEU A 188 -8.34 -9.48 -0.30
N MET A 189 -8.97 -10.41 0.40
CA MET A 189 -10.43 -10.52 0.40
C MET A 189 -11.10 -9.25 0.95
N LEU A 190 -10.59 -8.71 2.06
CA LEU A 190 -11.09 -7.46 2.64
C LEU A 190 -10.83 -6.26 1.72
N HIS A 191 -9.71 -6.23 1.01
CA HIS A 191 -9.43 -5.21 -0.01
C HIS A 191 -10.51 -5.21 -1.09
N ILE A 192 -10.80 -6.39 -1.68
CA ILE A 192 -11.81 -6.52 -2.74
C ILE A 192 -13.19 -6.13 -2.23
N ILE A 193 -13.59 -6.60 -1.04
CA ILE A 193 -14.87 -6.23 -0.44
C ILE A 193 -14.94 -4.72 -0.20
N SER A 194 -13.86 -4.11 0.29
CA SER A 194 -13.81 -2.66 0.50
C SER A 194 -13.94 -1.88 -0.81
N ALA A 195 -13.34 -2.37 -1.90
CA ALA A 195 -13.46 -1.76 -3.23
C ALA A 195 -14.90 -1.80 -3.76
N LEU A 196 -15.62 -2.90 -3.51
CA LEU A 196 -17.03 -3.03 -3.91
C LEU A 196 -17.95 -2.12 -3.08
N LEU A 197 -17.71 -2.03 -1.77
CA LEU A 197 -18.55 -1.26 -0.84
C LEU A 197 -18.42 0.25 -1.02
N VAL A 198 -17.30 0.76 -1.55
CA VAL A 198 -17.10 2.21 -1.77
C VAL A 198 -18.12 2.80 -2.73
N ASN A 199 -18.72 1.99 -3.60
CA ASN A 199 -19.75 2.45 -4.54
C ASN A 199 -21.10 2.78 -3.87
N ILE A 200 -21.21 2.63 -2.54
CA ILE A 200 -22.41 2.96 -1.76
C ILE A 200 -22.21 4.32 -1.08
N ASP A 201 -22.77 5.38 -1.66
CA ASP A 201 -22.53 6.79 -1.30
C ASP A 201 -22.58 7.11 0.21
N LYS A 202 -23.55 6.52 0.92
CA LYS A 202 -23.75 6.79 2.36
C LYS A 202 -22.61 6.26 3.25
N ILE A 203 -21.95 5.18 2.82
CA ILE A 203 -20.94 4.47 3.63
C ILE A 203 -19.53 4.72 3.08
N ALA A 204 -19.39 5.10 1.81
CA ALA A 204 -18.14 5.38 1.11
C ALA A 204 -17.14 6.17 1.96
N LYS A 205 -17.60 7.24 2.63
CA LYS A 205 -16.76 8.12 3.45
C LYS A 205 -16.03 7.41 4.58
N PHE A 206 -16.57 6.30 5.10
CA PHE A 206 -15.98 5.54 6.19
C PHE A 206 -15.10 4.39 5.70
N ILE A 207 -15.19 4.00 4.43
CA ILE A 207 -14.49 2.83 3.90
C ILE A 207 -13.04 3.21 3.52
N PRO A 208 -12.01 2.48 3.97
CA PRO A 208 -10.62 2.81 3.69
C PRO A 208 -10.28 2.92 2.19
N TYR A 209 -10.89 2.07 1.35
CA TYR A 209 -10.67 2.09 -0.10
C TYR A 209 -11.12 3.40 -0.76
N ASN A 210 -11.95 4.21 -0.09
CA ASN A 210 -12.33 5.53 -0.59
C ASN A 210 -11.10 6.44 -0.77
N LEU A 211 -9.99 6.21 -0.04
CA LEU A 211 -8.72 6.92 -0.28
C LEU A 211 -8.14 6.65 -1.67
N ILE A 212 -8.25 5.41 -2.16
CA ILE A 212 -7.84 5.05 -3.54
C ILE A 212 -8.77 5.71 -4.55
N SER A 213 -10.08 5.70 -4.29
CA SER A 213 -11.09 6.35 -5.14
C SER A 213 -10.83 7.85 -5.28
N LEU A 214 -10.64 8.55 -4.15
CA LEU A 214 -10.32 9.98 -4.09
C LEU A 214 -8.99 10.32 -4.77
N ALA A 215 -7.97 9.47 -4.59
CA ALA A 215 -6.70 9.62 -5.26
C ALA A 215 -6.85 9.53 -6.79
N ASN A 216 -7.68 8.60 -7.27
CA ASN A 216 -7.93 8.38 -8.69
C ASN A 216 -8.84 9.46 -9.32
N SER A 217 -9.79 10.02 -8.58
CA SER A 217 -10.64 11.12 -9.06
C SER A 217 -9.97 12.49 -8.99
N PHE A 218 -8.85 12.61 -8.26
CA PHE A 218 -8.20 13.89 -7.91
C PHE A 218 -9.13 14.87 -7.18
N THR A 219 -10.13 14.36 -6.45
CA THR A 219 -11.09 15.17 -5.70
C THR A 219 -10.72 15.25 -4.23
N THR A 220 -11.07 16.36 -3.59
CA THR A 220 -10.83 16.58 -2.16
C THR A 220 -12.08 16.50 -1.28
N GLU A 221 -13.19 16.08 -1.87
CA GLU A 221 -14.46 15.98 -1.17
C GLU A 221 -14.40 14.90 -0.08
N ASN A 222 -14.81 15.25 1.14
CA ASN A 222 -14.87 14.35 2.29
C ASN A 222 -13.52 13.68 2.68
N ILE A 223 -12.37 14.14 2.14
CA ILE A 223 -11.04 13.61 2.45
C ILE A 223 -10.82 13.51 3.97
N LEU A 224 -11.14 14.57 4.72
CA LEU A 224 -10.88 14.61 6.16
C LEU A 224 -11.65 13.51 6.90
N THR A 225 -12.90 13.26 6.52
CA THR A 225 -13.73 12.23 7.17
C THR A 225 -13.17 10.83 6.95
N THR A 226 -12.71 10.54 5.72
CA THR A 226 -12.10 9.25 5.39
C THR A 226 -10.73 9.09 6.04
N ILE A 227 -9.90 10.13 6.06
CA ILE A 227 -8.61 10.07 6.77
C ILE A 227 -8.84 9.81 8.26
N PHE A 228 -9.79 10.50 8.88
CA PHE A 228 -10.08 10.32 10.30
C PHE A 228 -10.60 8.91 10.61
N SER A 229 -11.51 8.36 9.80
CA SER A 229 -11.99 6.99 9.99
C SER A 229 -10.87 5.96 9.84
N VAL A 230 -10.00 6.13 8.83
CA VAL A 230 -8.86 5.24 8.59
C VAL A 230 -7.86 5.31 9.74
N LEU A 231 -7.52 6.49 10.23
CA LEU A 231 -6.62 6.65 11.38
C LEU A 231 -7.22 6.01 12.64
N LEU A 232 -8.53 6.15 12.87
CA LEU A 232 -9.21 5.51 13.98
C LEU A 232 -9.14 3.99 13.89
N TYR A 233 -9.36 3.41 12.70
CA TYR A 233 -9.16 1.97 12.49
C TYR A 233 -7.72 1.53 12.70
N CYS A 234 -6.74 2.30 12.22
CA CYS A 234 -5.32 2.02 12.44
C CYS A 234 -4.98 1.98 13.93
N ILE A 235 -5.49 2.91 14.73
CA ILE A 235 -5.28 2.93 16.18
C ILE A 235 -5.89 1.68 16.82
N ILE A 236 -7.16 1.38 16.55
CA ILE A 236 -7.86 0.22 17.12
C ILE A 236 -7.14 -1.09 16.75
N LEU A 237 -6.83 -1.29 15.46
CA LEU A 237 -6.15 -2.49 14.98
C LEU A 237 -4.74 -2.63 15.55
N SER A 238 -3.99 -1.54 15.72
CA SER A 238 -2.65 -1.60 16.33
C SER A 238 -2.70 -2.02 17.81
N LEU A 239 -3.67 -1.52 18.58
CA LEU A 239 -3.90 -1.91 19.97
C LEU A 239 -4.30 -3.39 20.08
N LEU A 240 -5.21 -3.84 19.21
CA LEU A 240 -5.62 -5.24 19.15
C LEU A 240 -4.46 -6.15 18.74
N THR A 241 -3.60 -5.71 17.82
CA THR A 241 -2.40 -6.43 17.42
C THR A 241 -1.48 -6.63 18.62
N ILE A 242 -1.21 -5.58 19.41
CA ILE A 242 -0.34 -5.68 20.60
C ILE A 242 -0.93 -6.65 21.64
N LYS A 243 -2.25 -6.59 21.86
CA LYS A 243 -2.95 -7.49 22.80
C LYS A 243 -2.86 -8.95 22.35
N ASN A 244 -3.18 -9.23 21.09
CA ASN A 244 -3.13 -10.59 20.53
C ASN A 244 -1.71 -11.13 20.47
N TYR A 245 -0.76 -10.27 20.11
CA TYR A 245 0.64 -10.62 20.03
C TYR A 245 1.16 -11.10 21.39
N LYS A 246 0.84 -10.39 22.48
CA LYS A 246 1.18 -10.83 23.84
C LYS A 246 0.55 -12.19 24.19
N ASN A 247 -0.73 -12.37 23.90
CA ASN A 247 -1.43 -13.62 24.24
C ASN A 247 -0.86 -14.81 23.47
N ASN A 248 -0.57 -14.66 22.18
CA ASN A 248 -0.16 -15.76 21.32
C ASN A 248 1.34 -16.12 21.42
N THR A 249 2.18 -15.23 21.95
CA THR A 249 3.60 -15.53 22.19
C THR A 249 3.87 -16.23 23.52
N PHE A 250 2.98 -16.11 24.51
CA PHE A 250 3.18 -16.65 25.88
C PHE A 250 2.09 -17.64 26.33
N ALA A 251 1.22 -18.06 25.41
CA ALA A 251 0.30 -19.19 25.61
C ALA A 251 0.94 -20.48 25.08
#